data_AF-A0A0F7RVQ3-F1
#
_entry.id   AF-A0A0F7RVQ3-F1
#
_cell.length_a   1.000
_cell.length_b   1.000
_cell.length_c   1.000
_cell.angle_alpha   90.00
_cell.angle_beta   90.00
_cell.angle_gamma   90.00
#
_symmetry.space_group_name_H-M   'P 1'
#
loop_
_entity.id
_entity.type
_entity.pdbx_description
1 polymer ?
#
loop_
_entity_poly.entity_id
_entity_poly.type
_entity_poly.pdbx_seq_one_letter_code
_entity_poly.pdbx_strand_id
1 'polypeptide(L)'
;PTGTISDPATFLSSISRARRDLASNSSLTSAIGEEWSNIFIVRSAQLKKAGVTTKDRRFFLCAREKFRQGANPEAFVIDAKPKKKVRGWGARVQTAERIRVRGVRRPGEK
;
A
#
# COMPACT_ATOMS: atom_id res chain seq x y z
N PRO A 1 -15.08 -3.49 -17.84
CA PRO A 1 -13.84 -4.29 -17.79
C PRO A 1 -12.94 -3.96 -18.99
N THR A 2 -11.77 -3.35 -18.74
CA THR A 2 -10.66 -3.42 -19.70
C THR A 2 -10.20 -4.88 -19.69
N GLY A 3 -10.16 -5.54 -20.86
CA GLY A 3 -10.26 -7.01 -21.01
C GLY A 3 -9.30 -7.92 -20.23
N THR A 4 -8.36 -7.40 -19.44
CA THR A 4 -7.43 -8.17 -18.61
C THR A 4 -7.93 -8.42 -17.18
N ILE A 5 -8.84 -7.60 -16.65
CA ILE A 5 -9.38 -7.73 -15.28
C ILE A 5 -10.90 -7.68 -15.34
N SER A 6 -11.54 -8.84 -15.13
CA SER A 6 -12.99 -9.01 -15.22
C SER A 6 -13.64 -9.53 -13.94
N ASP A 7 -12.87 -10.01 -12.98
CA ASP A 7 -13.37 -10.63 -11.75
C ASP A 7 -12.83 -9.90 -10.49
N PRO A 8 -13.65 -9.74 -9.43
CA PRO A 8 -13.20 -9.16 -8.18
C PRO A 8 -11.95 -9.79 -7.59
N ALA A 9 -11.82 -11.11 -7.63
CA ALA A 9 -10.64 -11.76 -7.07
C ALA A 9 -9.38 -11.39 -7.85
N THR A 10 -9.47 -11.32 -9.19
CA THR A 10 -8.36 -10.86 -10.04
C THR A 10 -7.97 -9.40 -9.74
N PHE A 11 -8.97 -8.53 -9.55
CA PHE A 11 -8.72 -7.14 -9.19
C PHE A 11 -8.03 -7.01 -7.82
N LEU A 12 -8.54 -7.68 -6.79
CA LEU A 12 -7.96 -7.66 -5.45
C LEU A 12 -6.54 -8.21 -5.44
N SER A 13 -6.28 -9.24 -6.23
CA SER A 13 -4.94 -9.82 -6.40
C SER A 13 -3.98 -8.83 -7.05
N SER A 14 -4.43 -8.11 -8.10
CA SER A 14 -3.62 -7.11 -8.80
C SER A 14 -3.18 -5.94 -7.91
N ILE A 15 -4.01 -5.55 -6.93
CA ILE A 15 -3.71 -4.44 -6.01
C ILE A 15 -3.09 -4.88 -4.68
N SER A 16 -3.00 -6.20 -4.44
CA SER A 16 -2.40 -6.76 -3.23
C SER A 16 -0.87 -6.74 -3.32
N ARG A 17 -0.21 -6.44 -2.20
CA ARG A 17 1.26 -6.51 -2.04
C ARG A 17 1.61 -7.06 -0.67
N ALA A 18 2.88 -7.41 -0.45
CA ALA A 18 3.36 -7.98 0.82
C ALA A 18 2.98 -7.18 2.08
N ARG A 19 2.81 -5.86 1.97
CA ARG A 19 2.40 -5.00 3.10
C ARG A 19 0.87 -4.90 3.28
N ARG A 20 0.12 -5.12 2.22
CA ARG A 20 -1.36 -5.02 2.19
C ARG A 20 -1.87 -6.12 1.30
N ASP A 21 -2.16 -7.25 1.92
CA ASP A 21 -2.84 -8.35 1.27
C ASP A 21 -4.36 -8.14 1.41
N LEU A 22 -4.98 -7.69 0.32
CA LEU A 22 -6.42 -7.50 0.23
C LEU A 22 -7.13 -8.77 -0.25
N ALA A 23 -6.45 -9.60 -1.03
CA ALA A 23 -6.98 -10.85 -1.56
C ALA A 23 -7.26 -11.85 -0.44
N SER A 24 -6.38 -11.92 0.57
CA SER A 24 -6.58 -12.78 1.75
C SER A 24 -7.47 -12.17 2.84
N ASN A 25 -7.96 -10.94 2.66
CA ASN A 25 -8.78 -10.26 3.67
C ASN A 25 -10.24 -10.74 3.57
N SER A 26 -10.61 -11.73 4.39
CA SER A 26 -11.95 -12.32 4.40
C SER A 26 -13.08 -11.30 4.60
N SER A 27 -12.90 -10.32 5.48
CA SER A 27 -13.88 -9.25 5.69
C SER A 27 -14.14 -8.42 4.43
N LEU A 28 -13.10 -8.18 3.62
CA LEU A 28 -13.21 -7.41 2.40
C LEU A 28 -13.80 -8.25 1.25
N THR A 29 -13.32 -9.48 1.07
CA THR A 29 -13.82 -10.39 0.03
C THR A 29 -15.29 -10.72 0.26
N SER A 30 -15.71 -11.01 1.50
CA SER A 30 -17.13 -11.24 1.81
C SER A 30 -17.99 -9.98 1.65
N ALA A 31 -17.45 -8.79 1.88
CA ALA A 31 -18.22 -7.54 1.73
C ALA A 31 -18.44 -7.15 0.26
N ILE A 32 -17.53 -7.55 -0.64
CA ILE A 32 -17.63 -7.30 -2.07
C ILE A 32 -18.40 -8.42 -2.77
N GLY A 33 -18.21 -9.68 -2.35
CA GLY A 33 -18.77 -10.84 -3.02
C GLY A 33 -18.10 -11.12 -4.38
N GLU A 34 -18.73 -11.99 -5.17
CA GLU A 34 -18.19 -12.50 -6.45
C GLU A 34 -18.56 -11.62 -7.65
N GLU A 35 -19.56 -10.74 -7.49
CA GLU A 35 -20.09 -9.93 -8.57
C GLU A 35 -19.19 -8.71 -8.86
N TRP A 36 -18.78 -8.54 -10.12
CA TRP A 36 -17.88 -7.46 -10.55
C TRP A 36 -18.42 -6.06 -10.23
N SER A 37 -19.73 -5.87 -10.38
CA SER A 37 -20.38 -4.58 -10.14
C SER A 37 -20.28 -4.13 -8.68
N ASN A 38 -20.21 -5.06 -7.72
CA ASN A 38 -20.16 -4.74 -6.29
C ASN A 38 -18.90 -3.98 -5.89
N ILE A 39 -17.77 -4.19 -6.58
CA ILE A 39 -16.53 -3.43 -6.36
C ILE A 39 -16.81 -1.92 -6.46
N PHE A 40 -17.60 -1.52 -7.46
CA PHE A 40 -17.87 -0.11 -7.79
C PHE A 40 -18.99 0.51 -6.96
N ILE A 41 -19.90 -0.32 -6.43
CA ILE A 41 -21.06 0.15 -5.66
C ILE A 41 -20.74 0.26 -4.16
N VAL A 42 -19.86 -0.61 -3.63
CA VAL A 42 -19.61 -0.70 -2.20
C VAL A 42 -19.11 0.62 -1.60
N ARG A 43 -19.70 1.00 -0.47
CA ARG A 43 -19.40 2.25 0.24
C ARG A 43 -18.52 2.01 1.45
N SER A 44 -17.80 3.05 1.88
CA SER A 44 -16.93 3.01 3.07
C SER A 44 -17.64 2.56 4.34
N ALA A 45 -18.92 2.92 4.51
CA ALA A 45 -19.76 2.54 5.64
C ALA A 45 -20.03 1.03 5.68
N GLN A 46 -20.30 0.40 4.53
CA GLN A 46 -20.52 -1.04 4.44
C GLN A 46 -19.23 -1.81 4.76
N LEU A 47 -18.10 -1.37 4.19
CA LEU A 47 -16.79 -1.95 4.52
C LEU A 47 -16.42 -1.77 6.00
N LYS A 48 -16.83 -0.67 6.63
CA LYS A 48 -16.66 -0.46 8.09
C LYS A 48 -17.50 -1.45 8.88
N LYS A 49 -18.76 -1.66 8.51
CA LYS A 49 -19.66 -2.62 9.14
C LYS A 49 -19.13 -4.06 9.01
N ALA A 50 -18.51 -4.39 7.88
CA ALA A 50 -17.89 -5.69 7.62
C ALA A 50 -16.57 -5.93 8.39
N GLY A 51 -16.05 -4.93 9.13
CA GLY A 51 -14.84 -5.08 9.94
C GLY A 51 -13.52 -4.79 9.19
N VAL A 52 -13.57 -4.30 7.95
CA VAL A 52 -12.35 -3.95 7.20
C VAL A 52 -11.62 -2.79 7.87
N THR A 53 -10.30 -2.88 8.03
CA THR A 53 -9.50 -1.85 8.69
C THR A 53 -9.56 -0.50 7.95
N THR A 54 -9.42 0.61 8.67
CA THR A 54 -9.46 1.95 8.05
C THR A 54 -8.41 2.13 6.95
N LYS A 55 -7.23 1.50 7.08
CA LYS A 55 -6.15 1.58 6.09
C LYS A 55 -6.54 0.87 4.79
N ASP A 56 -7.09 -0.33 4.91
CA ASP A 56 -7.45 -1.16 3.76
C ASP A 56 -8.65 -0.56 3.02
N ARG A 57 -9.66 -0.06 3.75
CA ARG A 57 -10.81 0.65 3.15
C ARG A 57 -10.37 1.85 2.32
N ARG A 58 -9.51 2.72 2.88
CA ARG A 58 -9.03 3.93 2.18
C ARG A 58 -8.23 3.56 0.94
N PHE A 59 -7.39 2.54 1.05
CA PHE A 59 -6.57 2.09 -0.06
C PHE A 59 -7.41 1.45 -1.16
N PHE A 60 -8.31 0.52 -0.83
CA PHE A 60 -9.23 -0.13 -1.77
C PHE A 60 -10.07 0.90 -2.55
N LEU A 61 -10.70 1.87 -1.87
CA LEU A 61 -11.52 2.88 -2.53
C LEU A 61 -10.70 3.78 -3.47
N CYS A 62 -9.46 4.13 -3.09
CA CYS A 62 -8.54 4.89 -3.93
C CYS A 62 -8.06 4.08 -5.15
N ALA A 63 -7.68 2.81 -4.93
CA ALA A 63 -7.24 1.90 -5.99
C ALA A 63 -8.35 1.67 -7.02
N ARG A 64 -9.57 1.44 -6.56
CA ARG A 64 -10.76 1.33 -7.41
C ARG A 64 -11.00 2.58 -8.24
N GLU A 65 -10.91 3.75 -7.63
CA GLU A 65 -11.16 5.01 -8.34
C GLU A 65 -10.11 5.27 -9.42
N LYS A 66 -8.83 4.98 -9.14
CA LYS A 66 -7.76 5.03 -10.15
C LYS A 66 -8.00 4.05 -11.28
N PHE A 67 -8.42 2.83 -10.96
CA PHE A 67 -8.77 1.82 -11.97
C PHE A 67 -9.96 2.28 -12.84
N ARG A 68 -10.97 2.92 -12.23
CA ARG A 68 -12.11 3.51 -12.95
C ARG A 68 -11.69 4.61 -13.93
N GLN A 69 -10.63 5.34 -13.61
CA GLN A 69 -10.04 6.37 -14.48
C GLN A 69 -9.11 5.78 -15.57
N GLY A 70 -8.99 4.45 -15.65
CA GLY A 70 -8.16 3.77 -16.64
C GLY A 70 -6.68 3.62 -16.25
N ALA A 71 -6.31 3.92 -15.01
CA ALA A 71 -4.95 3.69 -14.54
C ALA A 71 -4.68 2.19 -14.34
N ASN A 72 -3.51 1.73 -14.79
CA ASN A 72 -3.04 0.37 -14.55
C ASN A 72 -2.77 0.15 -13.03
N PRO A 73 -3.29 -0.94 -12.41
CA PRO A 73 -2.98 -1.30 -11.02
C PRO A 73 -1.49 -1.24 -10.65
N GLU A 74 -0.63 -1.76 -11.53
CA GLU A 74 0.82 -1.77 -11.32
C GLU A 74 1.43 -0.37 -11.20
N ALA A 75 0.83 0.63 -11.84
CA ALA A 75 1.36 1.99 -11.85
C ALA A 75 1.14 2.72 -10.52
N PHE A 76 0.12 2.36 -9.74
CA PHE A 76 -0.24 3.08 -8.51
C PHE A 76 -0.09 2.25 -7.23
N VAL A 77 0.11 0.94 -7.35
CA VAL A 77 0.34 0.05 -6.22
C VAL A 77 1.83 0.07 -5.91
N ILE A 78 2.20 0.76 -4.84
CA ILE A 78 3.59 0.93 -4.42
C ILE A 78 3.94 -0.12 -3.36
N ASP A 79 5.05 -0.81 -3.58
CA ASP A 79 5.60 -1.79 -2.65
C ASP A 79 6.01 -1.20 -1.30
N ALA A 80 6.23 -2.10 -0.34
CA ALA A 80 6.84 -1.73 0.91
C ALA A 80 8.20 -1.07 0.65
N LYS A 81 8.37 0.16 1.13
CA LYS A 81 9.68 0.81 1.10
C LYS A 81 10.70 -0.13 1.78
N PRO A 82 11.88 -0.33 1.19
CA PRO A 82 12.89 -1.18 1.79
C PRO A 82 13.24 -0.68 3.19
N LYS A 83 13.58 -1.61 4.08
CA LYS A 83 13.98 -1.26 5.45
C LYS A 83 15.16 -0.29 5.38
N LYS A 84 15.09 0.78 6.18
CA LYS A 84 16.20 1.73 6.30
C LYS A 84 17.46 0.99 6.74
N LYS A 85 18.56 1.13 5.98
CA LYS A 85 19.87 0.59 6.34
C LYS A 85 20.42 1.25 7.61
N VAL A 86 20.23 2.57 7.74
CA VAL A 86 20.69 3.35 8.88
C VAL A 86 19.51 4.04 9.57
N ARG A 87 19.46 3.95 10.91
CA ARG A 87 18.44 4.61 11.74
C ARG A 87 18.92 6.00 12.17
N GLY A 88 18.74 6.98 11.28
CA GLY A 88 19.03 8.39 11.54
C GLY A 88 19.15 9.19 10.24
N TRP A 89 19.21 10.50 10.35
CA TRP A 89 19.33 11.42 9.23
C TRP A 89 20.62 12.24 9.32
N GLY A 90 21.17 12.60 8.16
CA GLY A 90 22.34 13.46 8.01
C GLY A 90 23.62 12.70 7.64
N ALA A 91 24.55 13.41 6.99
CA ALA A 91 25.81 12.86 6.49
C ALA A 91 26.65 12.16 7.58
N ARG A 92 26.61 12.69 8.82
CA ARG A 92 27.25 12.04 9.98
C ARG A 92 26.68 10.63 10.21
N VAL A 93 25.39 10.42 10.03
CA VAL A 93 24.76 9.14 10.35
C VAL A 93 24.81 8.19 9.13
N GLN A 94 24.65 8.71 7.92
CA GLN A 94 24.39 7.91 6.72
C GLN A 94 25.64 7.54 5.90
N THR A 95 26.72 8.32 5.96
CA THR A 95 27.91 8.07 5.12
C THR A 95 28.88 7.09 5.78
N ALA A 96 29.44 6.16 4.99
CA ALA A 96 30.47 5.21 5.44
C ALA A 96 31.76 5.92 5.91
N GLU A 97 32.10 7.03 5.25
CA GLU A 97 33.29 7.87 5.50
C GLU A 97 33.23 8.68 6.80
N ARG A 98 32.19 8.47 7.63
CA ARG A 98 32.04 9.05 8.97
C ARG A 98 32.23 10.57 9.07
N ILE A 99 31.85 11.32 8.04
CA ILE A 99 31.99 12.79 7.94
C ILE A 99 31.66 13.53 9.25
N ARG A 100 32.56 14.43 9.68
CA ARG A 100 32.36 15.33 10.82
C ARG A 100 31.56 16.55 10.38
N VAL A 101 30.47 16.84 11.09
CA VAL A 101 29.67 18.05 10.86
C VAL A 101 30.27 19.18 11.69
N ARG A 102 30.66 20.28 11.04
CA ARG A 102 31.31 21.45 11.67
C ARG A 102 32.60 21.12 12.42
N GLY A 103 33.36 20.12 11.96
CA GLY A 103 34.61 19.69 12.61
C GLY A 103 34.43 18.98 13.97
N VAL A 104 33.20 18.91 14.50
CA VAL A 104 32.92 18.33 15.82
C VAL A 104 33.11 16.81 15.76
N ARG A 105 33.89 16.28 16.70
CA ARG A 105 34.06 14.83 16.92
C ARG A 105 32.75 14.19 17.38
N ARG A 106 32.58 12.91 17.11
CA ARG A 106 31.42 12.17 17.63
C ARG A 106 31.61 11.88 19.12
N PRO A 107 30.50 11.72 19.87
CA PRO A 107 30.57 11.09 21.18
C PRO A 107 31.28 9.73 21.05
N GLY A 108 32.39 9.55 21.77
CA GLY A 108 33.20 8.33 21.77
C GLY A 108 34.34 8.24 20.74
N GLU A 109 34.60 9.29 19.95
CA GLU A 109 35.75 9.36 19.04
C GLU A 109 37.01 9.83 19.82
N LYS A 110 37.98 8.92 20.06
CA LYS A 110 39.27 9.23 20.71
C LYS A 110 40.15 10.10 19.82
#